data_AF-A0A1U8P4X2-F1
#
_entry.id   AF-A0A1U8P4X2-F1
#
_cell.length_a   1.000
_cell.length_b   1.000
_cell.length_c   1.000
_cell.angle_alpha   90.00
_cell.angle_beta   90.00
_cell.angle_gamma   90.00
#
_symmetry.space_group_name_H-M   'P 1'
#
loop_
_entity.id
_entity.type
_entity.pdbx_description
1 polymer ?
#
loop_
_entity_poly.entity_id
_entity_poly.type
_entity_poly.pdbx_seq_one_letter_code
_entity_poly.pdbx_strand_id
1 'polypeptide(L)'
;MLPINYESWHNMPDSNKNQALSNIKERFDLEVSDAYIKKALGKKWRDHKSILKKEYFKKPISLEEKLQNVPPGMLRYQWEDAVRFWNSKKGEDRERVGTSSRQKQKFTHTAGSRSFACVAQAALFDITHRKKDGTSMTSEAAEIMEGWI
;
A
#
# COMPACT_ATOMS: atom_id res chain seq x y z
N MET A 1 -6.55 -8.14 16.34
CA MET A 1 -6.06 -7.83 14.96
C MET A 1 -7.19 -8.05 13.97
N LEU A 2 -7.16 -7.37 12.83
CA LEU A 2 -8.16 -7.57 11.76
C LEU A 2 -7.82 -8.82 10.93
N PRO A 3 -8.81 -9.63 10.49
CA PRO A 3 -8.57 -10.85 9.72
C PRO A 3 -7.84 -10.57 8.40
N ILE A 4 -6.88 -11.42 8.04
CA ILE A 4 -6.10 -11.25 6.80
C ILE A 4 -6.65 -12.04 5.61
N ASN A 5 -7.56 -12.99 5.84
CA ASN A 5 -8.09 -13.91 4.83
C ASN A 5 -8.99 -13.24 3.80
N TYR A 6 -9.56 -12.07 4.11
CA TYR A 6 -10.30 -11.30 3.11
C TYR A 6 -9.38 -10.80 2.00
N GLU A 7 -9.75 -11.01 0.75
CA GLU A 7 -8.94 -10.61 -0.40
C GLU A 7 -8.66 -9.10 -0.45
N SER A 8 -9.66 -8.28 -0.08
CA SER A 8 -9.64 -6.83 -0.21
C SER A 8 -10.28 -6.18 1.02
N TRP A 9 -9.88 -4.92 1.30
CA TRP A 9 -10.48 -4.12 2.38
C TRP A 9 -11.98 -3.89 2.18
N HIS A 10 -12.43 -3.80 0.93
CA HIS A 10 -13.84 -3.61 0.58
C HIS A 10 -14.65 -4.87 0.87
N ASN A 11 -14.04 -6.05 0.76
CA ASN A 11 -14.68 -7.35 1.05
C ASN A 11 -14.73 -7.65 2.55
N MET A 12 -13.95 -6.94 3.37
CA MET A 12 -13.98 -7.12 4.82
C MET A 12 -15.33 -6.64 5.36
N PRO A 13 -16.03 -7.44 6.19
CA PRO A 13 -17.31 -7.04 6.77
C PRO A 13 -17.20 -5.76 7.60
N ASP A 14 -18.24 -4.94 7.57
CA ASP A 14 -18.26 -3.69 8.33
C ASP A 14 -18.32 -3.94 9.84
N SER A 15 -18.82 -5.09 10.29
CA SER A 15 -18.74 -5.50 11.70
C SER A 15 -17.28 -5.53 12.19
N ASN A 16 -16.37 -6.14 11.43
CA ASN A 16 -14.93 -6.15 11.76
C ASN A 16 -14.34 -4.74 11.76
N LYS A 17 -14.67 -3.92 10.76
CA LYS A 17 -14.17 -2.54 10.66
C LYS A 17 -14.67 -1.68 11.81
N ASN A 18 -15.95 -1.81 12.17
CA ASN A 18 -16.60 -1.06 13.24
C ASN A 18 -16.09 -1.49 14.61
N GLN A 19 -15.87 -2.79 14.82
CA GLN A 19 -15.26 -3.28 16.06
C GLN A 19 -13.85 -2.70 16.26
N ALA A 20 -13.01 -2.69 15.21
CA ALA A 20 -11.69 -2.08 15.29
C ALA A 20 -11.75 -0.56 15.55
N LEU A 21 -12.74 0.13 14.96
CA LEU A 21 -12.97 1.55 15.21
C LEU A 21 -13.38 1.81 16.67
N SER A 22 -14.31 1.02 17.22
CA SER A 22 -14.75 1.14 18.62
C SER A 22 -13.57 0.95 19.58
N ASN A 23 -12.74 -0.07 19.36
CA ASN A 23 -11.55 -0.33 20.19
C ASN A 23 -10.54 0.83 20.16
N ILE A 24 -10.46 1.57 19.05
CA ILE A 24 -9.60 2.75 18.95
C ILE A 24 -10.20 3.89 19.77
N LYS A 25 -11.49 4.17 19.60
CA LYS A 25 -12.19 5.24 20.33
C LYS A 25 -12.26 5.01 21.83
N GLU A 26 -12.27 3.77 22.27
CA GLU A 26 -12.22 3.42 23.70
C GLU A 26 -10.87 3.80 24.35
N ARG A 27 -9.78 3.80 23.56
CA ARG A 27 -8.42 4.02 24.07
C ARG A 27 -7.87 5.42 23.79
N PHE A 28 -8.40 6.08 22.78
CA PHE A 28 -7.89 7.36 22.28
C PHE A 28 -9.03 8.34 22.10
N ASP A 29 -8.86 9.54 22.65
CA ASP A 29 -9.72 10.67 22.32
C ASP A 29 -9.20 11.33 21.03
N LEU A 30 -9.98 11.21 19.96
CA LEU A 30 -9.56 11.56 18.61
C LEU A 30 -10.56 12.53 17.98
N GLU A 31 -10.15 13.77 17.77
CA GLU A 31 -10.92 14.78 17.02
C GLU A 31 -10.82 14.60 15.49
N VAL A 32 -11.03 13.37 15.01
CA VAL A 32 -11.03 13.07 13.57
C VAL A 32 -12.23 12.21 13.20
N SER A 33 -12.65 12.29 11.93
CA SER A 33 -13.82 11.57 11.47
C SER A 33 -13.60 10.05 11.39
N ASP A 34 -14.68 9.29 11.64
CA ASP A 34 -14.68 7.82 11.52
C ASP A 34 -14.27 7.35 10.12
N ALA A 35 -14.66 8.10 9.09
CA ALA A 35 -14.26 7.84 7.72
C ALA A 35 -12.73 7.92 7.55
N TYR A 36 -12.09 8.93 8.16
CA TYR A 36 -10.65 9.05 8.15
C TYR A 36 -9.98 7.89 8.88
N ILE A 37 -10.46 7.54 10.08
CA ILE A 37 -9.92 6.42 10.87
C ILE A 37 -10.06 5.10 10.10
N LYS A 38 -11.22 4.83 9.49
CA LYS A 38 -11.45 3.63 8.66
C LYS A 38 -10.52 3.59 7.44
N LYS A 39 -10.23 4.74 6.81
CA LYS A 39 -9.27 4.84 5.71
C LYS A 39 -7.84 4.51 6.18
N ALA A 40 -7.43 5.04 7.33
CA ALA A 40 -6.13 4.77 7.93
C ALA A 40 -6.00 3.29 8.34
N LEU A 41 -7.03 2.71 8.96
CA LEU A 41 -7.13 1.29 9.28
C LEU A 41 -6.96 0.42 8.02
N GLY A 42 -7.69 0.74 6.95
CA GLY A 42 -7.59 -0.01 5.70
C GLY A 42 -6.19 0.06 5.08
N LYS A 43 -5.49 1.19 5.20
CA LYS A 43 -4.08 1.29 4.80
C LYS A 43 -3.20 0.39 5.67
N LYS A 44 -3.28 0.50 7.00
CA LYS A 44 -2.49 -0.31 7.93
C LYS A 44 -2.70 -1.81 7.73
N TRP A 45 -3.94 -2.23 7.45
CA TRP A 45 -4.27 -3.62 7.14
C TRP A 45 -3.60 -4.10 5.84
N ARG A 46 -3.64 -3.30 4.77
CA ARG A 46 -2.94 -3.63 3.51
C ARG A 46 -1.43 -3.68 3.69
N ASP A 47 -0.86 -2.72 4.42
CA ASP A 47 0.57 -2.67 4.72
C ASP A 47 0.99 -3.93 5.51
N HIS A 48 0.21 -4.32 6.51
CA HIS A 48 0.45 -5.54 7.29
C HIS A 48 0.40 -6.81 6.41
N LYS A 49 -0.59 -6.94 5.51
CA LYS A 49 -0.63 -8.05 4.55
C LYS A 49 0.59 -8.08 3.64
N SER A 50 1.10 -6.92 3.23
CA SER A 50 2.32 -6.80 2.42
C SER A 50 3.56 -7.31 3.18
N ILE A 51 3.70 -6.89 4.44
CA ILE A 51 4.79 -7.34 5.34
C ILE A 51 4.76 -8.86 5.49
N LEU A 52 3.59 -9.43 5.81
CA LEU A 52 3.42 -10.87 5.94
C LEU A 52 3.75 -11.62 4.64
N LYS A 53 3.27 -11.10 3.50
CA LYS A 53 3.57 -11.71 2.20
C LYS A 53 5.07 -11.73 1.93
N LYS A 54 5.79 -10.65 2.27
CA LYS A 54 7.24 -10.55 2.12
C LYS A 54 7.99 -11.52 3.06
N GLU A 55 7.65 -11.53 4.34
CA GLU A 55 8.39 -12.26 5.38
C GLU A 55 8.12 -13.77 5.39
N TYR A 56 6.92 -14.20 4.99
CA TYR A 56 6.50 -15.60 5.12
C TYR A 56 6.23 -16.24 3.74
N PHE A 57 5.48 -15.55 2.87
CA PHE A 57 5.04 -16.16 1.60
C PHE A 57 6.10 -16.13 0.49
N LYS A 58 6.92 -15.08 0.41
CA LYS A 58 7.94 -14.91 -0.66
C LYS A 58 9.23 -15.69 -0.45
N LYS A 59 9.33 -16.45 0.64
CA LYS A 59 10.45 -17.35 0.90
C LYS A 59 10.49 -18.50 -0.13
N PRO A 60 11.68 -18.96 -0.54
CA PRO A 60 11.87 -20.07 -1.50
C PRO A 60 11.67 -21.43 -0.81
N ILE A 61 10.48 -21.65 -0.26
CA ILE A 61 10.05 -22.90 0.39
C ILE A 61 8.82 -23.44 -0.33
N SER A 62 8.50 -24.72 -0.11
CA SER A 62 7.35 -25.38 -0.74
C SER A 62 6.01 -24.75 -0.29
N LEU A 63 4.94 -24.98 -1.05
CA LEU A 63 3.61 -24.51 -0.67
C LEU A 63 3.16 -25.13 0.67
N GLU A 64 3.42 -26.41 0.88
CA GLU A 64 3.06 -27.11 2.11
C GLU A 64 3.77 -26.48 3.31
N GLU A 65 5.07 -26.23 3.19
CA GLU A 65 5.83 -25.51 4.24
C GLU A 65 5.28 -24.10 4.45
N LYS A 66 4.84 -23.38 3.41
CA LYS A 66 4.20 -22.06 3.59
C LYS A 66 2.92 -22.15 4.39
N LEU A 67 2.09 -23.17 4.17
CA LEU A 67 0.84 -23.38 4.90
C LEU A 67 1.11 -23.71 6.37
N GLN A 68 2.16 -24.48 6.66
CA GLN A 68 2.55 -24.81 8.04
C GLN A 68 3.22 -23.65 8.80
N ASN A 69 3.91 -22.76 8.10
CA ASN A 69 4.59 -21.59 8.67
C ASN A 69 3.62 -20.44 9.01
N VAL A 70 2.70 -20.69 9.94
CA VAL A 70 1.73 -19.70 10.45
C VAL A 70 2.46 -18.63 11.27
N PRO A 71 2.30 -17.33 10.97
CA PRO A 71 2.90 -16.25 11.75
C PRO A 71 2.44 -16.27 13.22
N PRO A 72 3.30 -15.91 14.19
CA PRO A 72 2.92 -15.83 15.61
C PRO A 72 1.70 -14.93 15.85
N GLY A 73 0.76 -15.39 16.67
CA GLY A 73 -0.47 -14.65 16.98
C GLY A 73 -1.53 -14.66 15.87
N MET A 74 -1.34 -15.47 14.82
CA MET A 74 -2.28 -15.60 13.71
C MET A 74 -3.09 -16.89 13.78
N LEU A 75 -4.37 -16.81 13.42
CA LEU A 75 -5.21 -17.98 13.31
C LEU A 75 -4.85 -18.75 12.04
N ARG A 76 -4.63 -20.07 12.17
CA ARG A 76 -4.21 -20.96 11.07
C ARG A 76 -5.11 -20.85 9.84
N TYR A 77 -6.44 -20.94 10.02
CA TYR A 77 -7.38 -20.86 8.90
C TYR A 77 -7.26 -19.53 8.13
N GLN A 78 -7.00 -18.42 8.84
CA GLN A 78 -6.85 -17.11 8.18
C GLN A 78 -5.58 -17.05 7.32
N TRP A 79 -4.51 -17.67 7.82
CA TRP A 79 -3.26 -17.78 7.10
C TRP A 79 -3.40 -18.67 5.87
N GLU A 80 -3.98 -19.86 6.03
CA GLU A 80 -4.19 -20.81 4.94
C GLU A 80 -5.02 -20.19 3.80
N ASP A 81 -6.13 -19.53 4.12
CA ASP A 81 -6.96 -18.81 3.14
C ASP A 81 -6.14 -17.74 2.39
N ALA A 82 -5.35 -16.95 3.11
CA ALA A 82 -4.52 -15.91 2.51
C ALA A 82 -3.44 -16.49 1.58
N VAL A 83 -2.78 -17.58 2.00
CA VAL A 83 -1.75 -18.28 1.21
C VAL A 83 -2.38 -18.90 -0.04
N ARG A 84 -3.52 -19.58 0.08
CA ARG A 84 -4.27 -20.13 -1.06
C ARG A 84 -4.64 -19.04 -2.05
N PHE A 85 -5.12 -17.89 -1.57
CA PHE A 85 -5.43 -16.75 -2.43
C PHE A 85 -4.18 -16.22 -3.13
N TRP A 86 -3.06 -16.02 -2.42
CA TRP A 86 -1.82 -15.52 -3.02
C TRP A 86 -1.20 -16.46 -4.04
N ASN A 87 -1.44 -17.77 -3.91
CA ASN A 87 -1.01 -18.79 -4.87
C ASN A 87 -2.03 -19.08 -5.99
N SER A 88 -3.21 -18.47 -5.92
CA SER A 88 -4.22 -18.59 -6.97
C SER A 88 -3.85 -17.77 -8.21
N LYS A 89 -4.42 -18.13 -9.36
CA LYS A 89 -4.24 -17.36 -10.61
C LYS A 89 -4.62 -15.89 -10.45
N LYS A 90 -5.71 -15.63 -9.73
CA LYS A 90 -6.19 -14.28 -9.40
C LYS A 90 -5.19 -13.50 -8.54
N GLY A 91 -4.55 -14.17 -7.57
CA GLY A 91 -3.50 -13.58 -6.73
C GLY A 91 -2.24 -13.22 -7.52
N GLU A 92 -1.82 -14.12 -8.41
CA GLU A 92 -0.71 -13.93 -9.32
C GLU A 92 -0.96 -12.76 -10.30
N ASP A 93 -2.13 -12.74 -10.95
CA ASP A 93 -2.48 -11.70 -11.91
C ASP A 93 -2.53 -10.31 -11.24
N ARG A 94 -3.08 -10.21 -10.03
CA ARG A 94 -3.06 -8.95 -9.25
C ARG A 94 -1.63 -8.49 -8.95
N GLU A 95 -0.74 -9.42 -8.63
CA GLU A 95 0.66 -9.09 -8.40
C GLU A 95 1.34 -8.61 -9.68
N ARG A 96 1.13 -9.30 -10.81
CA ARG A 96 1.66 -8.90 -12.12
C ARG A 96 1.21 -7.49 -12.50
N VAL A 97 -0.08 -7.18 -12.35
CA VAL A 97 -0.61 -5.84 -12.60
C VAL A 97 0.05 -4.82 -11.67
N GLY A 98 0.15 -5.12 -10.38
CA GLY A 98 0.80 -4.24 -9.40
C GLY A 98 2.27 -3.93 -9.74
N THR A 99 3.03 -4.93 -10.15
CA THR A 99 4.42 -4.79 -10.59
C THR A 99 4.52 -3.97 -11.88
N SER A 100 3.68 -4.26 -12.88
CA SER A 100 3.67 -3.51 -14.14
C SER A 100 3.29 -2.04 -13.93
N SER A 101 2.26 -1.76 -13.11
CA SER A 101 1.89 -0.39 -12.74
C SER A 101 3.02 0.35 -12.02
N ARG A 102 3.80 -0.36 -11.18
CA ARG A 102 4.95 0.22 -10.48
C ARG A 102 6.12 0.51 -11.41
N GLN A 103 6.40 -0.38 -12.36
CA GLN A 103 7.40 -0.15 -13.40
C GLN A 103 7.03 1.06 -14.28
N LYS A 104 5.74 1.27 -14.55
CA LYS A 104 5.24 2.43 -15.32
C LYS A 104 5.21 3.74 -14.52
N GLN A 105 5.45 3.70 -13.20
CA GLN A 105 5.48 4.90 -12.36
C GLN A 105 6.79 5.66 -12.61
N LYS A 106 6.80 6.52 -13.65
CA LYS A 106 7.98 7.28 -14.09
C LYS A 106 8.39 8.39 -13.12
N PHE A 107 7.42 9.04 -12.49
CA PHE A 107 7.65 10.17 -11.60
C PHE A 107 7.13 9.84 -10.20
N THR A 108 8.02 9.88 -9.22
CA THR A 108 7.61 9.87 -7.80
C THR A 108 7.46 11.33 -7.38
N HIS A 109 6.24 11.78 -7.10
CA HIS A 109 6.03 13.17 -6.66
C HIS A 109 6.79 13.44 -5.35
N THR A 110 7.77 14.36 -5.40
CA THR A 110 8.59 14.78 -4.25
C THR A 110 8.10 16.08 -3.63
N ALA A 111 6.95 16.62 -4.05
CA ALA A 111 6.40 17.88 -3.53
C ALA A 111 6.16 17.85 -2.00
N GLY A 112 6.24 16.68 -1.36
CA GLY A 112 5.99 16.53 0.06
C GLY A 112 4.57 16.98 0.40
N SER A 113 4.39 17.65 1.52
CA SER A 113 3.10 18.18 1.96
C SER A 113 2.66 19.47 1.24
N ARG A 114 3.37 19.92 0.20
CA ARG A 114 3.04 21.17 -0.50
C ARG A 114 1.79 20.97 -1.38
N SER A 115 0.75 21.75 -1.13
CA SER A 115 -0.48 21.73 -1.93
C SER A 115 -0.21 22.29 -3.33
N PHE A 116 -0.90 21.76 -4.36
CA PHE A 116 -0.80 22.26 -5.74
C PHE A 116 -1.11 23.76 -5.86
N ALA A 117 -1.96 24.30 -4.97
CA ALA A 117 -2.24 25.74 -4.89
C ALA A 117 -1.00 26.57 -4.51
N CYS A 118 -0.13 26.05 -3.64
CA CYS A 118 1.16 26.68 -3.34
C CYS A 118 2.17 26.59 -4.50
N VAL A 119 1.96 25.65 -5.43
CA VAL A 119 2.88 25.41 -6.56
C VAL A 119 2.40 26.02 -7.88
N ALA A 120 1.18 26.59 -7.90
CA ALA A 120 0.59 27.23 -9.07
C ALA A 120 1.27 28.55 -9.47
N GLN A 121 2.20 29.06 -8.66
CA GLN A 121 3.10 30.15 -9.04
C GLN A 121 4.28 29.58 -9.85
N ALA A 122 3.98 29.15 -11.09
CA ALA A 122 4.90 28.80 -12.19
C ALA A 122 5.99 27.70 -11.99
N ALA A 123 6.16 27.08 -10.82
CA ALA A 123 7.28 26.15 -10.57
C ALA A 123 6.88 24.68 -10.30
N LEU A 124 5.66 24.25 -10.62
CA LEU A 124 5.16 22.90 -10.30
C LEU A 124 5.95 21.78 -10.98
N PHE A 125 6.31 21.96 -12.24
CA PHE A 125 7.08 20.96 -12.98
C PHE A 125 8.51 20.85 -12.41
N ASP A 126 9.17 21.98 -12.19
CA ASP A 126 10.52 22.05 -11.59
C ASP A 126 10.59 21.46 -10.18
N ILE A 127 9.63 21.78 -9.31
CA ILE A 127 9.60 21.30 -7.93
C ILE A 127 9.30 19.79 -7.86
N THR A 128 8.54 19.25 -8.82
CA THR A 128 8.16 17.84 -8.84
C THR A 128 9.14 16.95 -9.60
N HIS A 129 9.96 17.52 -10.49
CA HIS A 129 10.81 16.76 -11.42
C HIS A 129 12.30 17.12 -11.38
N ARG A 130 12.71 18.02 -10.46
CA ARG A 130 14.12 18.19 -10.07
C ARG A 130 14.37 17.63 -8.67
N LYS A 131 15.58 17.11 -8.47
CA LYS A 131 16.13 16.76 -7.16
C LYS A 131 16.45 18.05 -6.39
N LYS A 132 16.70 17.92 -5.08
CA LYS A 132 17.08 19.05 -4.21
C LYS A 132 18.37 19.76 -4.65
N ASP A 133 19.24 19.09 -5.40
CA ASP A 133 20.49 19.61 -5.96
C ASP A 133 20.30 20.31 -7.32
N GLY A 134 19.06 20.41 -7.83
CA GLY A 134 18.74 21.06 -9.11
C GLY A 134 18.83 20.15 -10.34
N THR A 135 19.32 18.91 -10.20
CA THR A 135 19.41 17.94 -11.31
C THR A 135 18.04 17.32 -11.64
N SER A 136 17.84 16.92 -12.90
CA SER A 136 16.63 16.22 -13.33
C SER A 136 16.49 14.84 -12.67
N MET A 137 15.25 14.42 -12.40
CA MET A 137 14.97 13.14 -11.76
C MET A 137 15.32 11.93 -12.65
N THR A 138 15.13 12.06 -13.95
CA THR A 138 15.45 11.05 -14.99
C THR A 138 15.90 11.74 -16.27
N SER A 139 16.58 11.00 -17.17
CA SER A 139 16.92 11.50 -18.51
C SER A 139 15.67 11.89 -19.30
N GLU A 140 14.61 11.10 -19.20
CA GLU A 140 13.31 11.40 -19.81
C GLU A 140 12.71 12.71 -19.28
N ALA A 141 12.85 13.01 -17.99
CA ALA A 141 12.44 14.29 -17.42
C ALA A 141 13.28 15.46 -17.96
N ALA A 142 14.57 15.22 -18.21
CA ALA A 142 15.49 16.20 -18.77
C ALA A 142 15.14 16.54 -20.23
N GLU A 143 14.91 15.51 -21.05
CA GLU A 143 14.49 15.65 -22.45
C GLU A 143 13.15 16.39 -22.58
N ILE A 144 12.20 16.08 -21.70
CA ILE A 144 10.93 16.82 -21.63
C ILE A 144 11.17 18.26 -21.18
N MET A 145 12.17 18.59 -20.36
CA MET A 145 12.45 20.00 -20.02
C MET A 145 13.12 20.76 -21.17
N GLU A 146 14.01 20.12 -21.92
CA GLU A 146 14.73 20.75 -23.04
C GLU A 146 13.82 21.01 -24.26
N GLY A 147 12.81 20.17 -24.49
CA GLY A 147 11.86 20.36 -25.59
C GLY A 147 10.79 21.44 -25.38
N TRP A 148 10.80 22.14 -24.24
CA TRP A 148 9.85 23.23 -23.90
C TRP A 148 10.53 24.61 -23.86
N ILE A 149 11.82 24.69 -24.19
CA ILE A 149 12.61 25.92 -24.39
C ILE A 149 12.61 26.25 -25.88
#